data_AF-A0A7S0F2B8-F1
#
_entry.id   AF-A0A7S0F2B8-F1
#
_cell.length_a   1.000
_cell.length_b   1.000
_cell.length_c   1.000
_cell.angle_alpha   90.00
_cell.angle_beta   90.00
_cell.angle_gamma   90.00
#
_symmetry.space_group_name_H-M   'P 1'
#
loop_
_entity.id
_entity.type
_entity.pdbx_description
1 polymer ?
#
loop_
_entity_poly.entity_id
_entity_poly.type
_entity_poly.pdbx_seq_one_letter_code
_entity_poly.pdbx_strand_id
1 'polypeptide(L)'
;SGLLGAGLTGLAMPAIGLLMAEFIVVFFNPSPEAMRKEAVKWALVFIAMGFVNAFGAVLRQLSFAIVTERLVMRVRAAVFRSILRQHVGWFDASSDHTAGALVNRLSNDCFLLQALTGERAPIALSP
;
A
#
# COMPACT_ATOMS: atom_id res chain seq x y z
N SER A 1 -8.86 -12.26 -5.21
CA SER A 1 -8.80 -10.79 -5.37
C SER A 1 -7.37 -10.24 -5.54
N GLY A 2 -6.31 -10.93 -5.08
CA GLY A 2 -4.92 -10.47 -5.30
C GLY A 2 -4.42 -10.46 -6.76
N LEU A 3 -4.95 -11.34 -7.62
CA LEU A 3 -4.54 -11.43 -9.03
C LEU A 3 -4.98 -10.21 -9.87
N LEU A 4 -6.17 -9.66 -9.59
CA LEU A 4 -6.67 -8.44 -10.23
C LEU A 4 -5.87 -7.21 -9.78
N GLY A 5 -5.47 -7.17 -8.51
CA GLY A 5 -4.59 -6.13 -7.98
C GLY A 5 -3.20 -6.16 -8.62
N ALA A 6 -2.59 -7.35 -8.72
CA ALA A 6 -1.28 -7.53 -9.35
C ALA A 6 -1.27 -7.19 -10.85
N GLY A 7 -2.35 -7.51 -11.56
CA GLY A 7 -2.52 -7.12 -12.97
C GLY A 7 -2.57 -5.61 -13.15
N LEU A 8 -3.29 -4.89 -12.27
CA LEU A 8 -3.42 -3.43 -12.34
C LEU A 8 -2.09 -2.72 -12.06
N THR A 9 -1.32 -3.13 -11.04
CA THR A 9 -0.01 -2.53 -10.77
C THR A 9 1.03 -2.91 -11.83
N GLY A 10 0.97 -4.13 -12.37
CA GLY A 10 1.84 -4.58 -13.46
C GLY A 10 1.61 -3.83 -14.78
N LEU A 11 0.36 -3.43 -15.06
CA LEU A 11 -0.01 -2.67 -16.27
C LEU A 11 0.18 -1.15 -16.13
N ALA A 12 0.31 -0.62 -14.90
CA ALA A 12 0.54 0.80 -14.67
C ALA A 12 1.91 1.27 -15.23
N MET A 13 2.96 0.45 -15.09
CA MET A 13 4.29 0.76 -15.65
C MET A 13 4.30 0.89 -17.19
N PRO A 14 3.77 -0.07 -17.97
CA PRO A 14 3.72 0.07 -19.42
C PRO A 14 2.79 1.20 -19.88
N ALA A 15 1.70 1.50 -19.15
CA ALA A 15 0.83 2.62 -19.46
C ALA A 15 1.56 3.98 -19.36
N ILE A 16 2.39 4.17 -18.34
CA ILE A 16 3.24 5.38 -18.21
C ILE A 16 4.28 5.44 -19.34
N GLY A 17 4.86 4.30 -19.72
CA GLY A 17 5.80 4.20 -20.84
C GLY A 17 5.20 4.63 -22.18
N LEU A 18 3.96 4.21 -22.47
CA LEU A 18 3.23 4.60 -23.68
C LEU A 18 2.91 6.09 -23.69
N LEU A 19 2.47 6.64 -22.55
CA LEU A 19 2.20 8.08 -22.42
C LEU A 19 3.47 8.93 -22.65
N MET A 20 4.62 8.50 -22.13
CA MET A 20 5.90 9.16 -22.39
C MET A 20 6.30 9.08 -23.87
N ALA A 21 6.08 7.94 -24.51
CA ALA A 21 6.41 7.76 -25.94
C ALA A 21 5.62 8.75 -26.82
N GLU A 22 4.31 8.88 -26.61
CA GLU A 22 3.46 9.82 -27.35
C GLU A 22 3.88 11.28 -27.12
N PHE A 23 4.30 11.63 -25.89
CA PHE A 23 4.81 12.97 -25.58
C PHE A 23 6.11 13.30 -26.32
N ILE A 24 7.00 12.32 -26.48
CA ILE A 24 8.27 12.48 -27.20
C ILE A 24 8.02 12.76 -28.69
N VAL A 25 6.98 12.16 -29.30
CA VAL A 25 6.65 12.38 -30.73
C VAL A 25 6.32 13.85 -31.02
N VAL A 26 5.75 14.59 -30.06
CA VAL A 26 5.44 16.02 -30.19
C VAL A 26 6.69 16.85 -30.47
N PHE A 27 7.86 16.47 -29.95
CA PHE A 27 9.13 17.18 -30.15
C PHE A 27 9.72 17.01 -31.55
N PHE A 28 9.25 16.04 -32.33
CA PHE A 28 9.69 15.83 -33.72
C PHE A 28 8.88 16.65 -34.72
N ASN A 29 7.94 17.49 -34.26
CA ASN A 29 7.12 18.31 -35.14
C ASN A 29 7.97 19.45 -35.75
N PRO A 30 8.10 19.54 -37.10
CA PRO A 30 9.06 20.44 -37.76
C PRO A 30 8.71 21.93 -37.64
N SER A 31 7.49 22.26 -37.21
CA SER A 31 7.09 23.66 -36.96
C SER A 31 7.20 24.01 -35.47
N PRO A 32 8.03 24.99 -35.08
CA PRO A 32 8.23 25.35 -33.67
C PRO A 32 6.95 25.83 -32.97
N GLU A 33 6.07 26.52 -33.70
CA GLU A 33 4.81 27.03 -33.15
C GLU A 33 3.78 25.92 -32.88
N ALA A 34 3.64 24.94 -33.80
CA ALA A 34 2.73 23.82 -33.57
C ALA A 34 3.26 22.90 -32.46
N MET A 35 4.57 22.65 -32.43
CA MET A 35 5.23 21.92 -31.34
C MET A 35 4.92 22.55 -29.98
N ARG A 36 5.09 23.87 -29.85
CA ARG A 36 4.82 24.57 -28.57
C ARG A 36 3.36 24.44 -28.16
N LYS A 37 2.42 24.58 -29.11
CA LYS A 37 0.97 24.51 -28.84
C LYS A 37 0.55 23.10 -28.40
N GLU A 38 1.06 22.06 -29.06
CA GLU A 38 0.78 20.67 -28.68
C GLU A 38 1.44 20.30 -27.36
N ALA A 39 2.69 20.72 -27.12
CA ALA A 39 3.40 20.46 -25.87
C ALA A 39 2.68 21.05 -24.66
N VAL A 40 2.17 22.30 -24.77
CA VAL A 40 1.38 22.94 -23.69
C VAL A 40 0.07 22.19 -23.44
N LYS A 41 -0.61 21.75 -24.50
CA LYS A 41 -1.84 20.96 -24.37
C LYS A 41 -1.58 19.64 -23.63
N TRP A 42 -0.54 18.90 -24.02
CA TRP A 42 -0.16 17.65 -23.36
C TRP A 42 0.33 17.86 -21.93
N ALA A 43 1.10 18.92 -21.67
CA ALA A 43 1.53 19.26 -20.31
C ALA A 43 0.34 19.50 -19.36
N LEU A 44 -0.71 20.20 -19.82
CA LEU A 44 -1.93 20.39 -19.03
C LEU A 44 -2.65 19.06 -18.75
N VAL A 45 -2.69 18.16 -19.73
CA VAL A 45 -3.27 16.81 -19.56
C VAL A 45 -2.48 15.99 -18.53
N PHE A 46 -1.15 16.03 -18.57
CA PHE A 46 -0.29 15.37 -17.57
C PHE A 46 -0.51 15.92 -16.17
N ILE A 47 -0.62 17.24 -16.01
CA ILE A 47 -0.90 17.87 -14.72
C ILE A 47 -2.26 17.40 -14.18
N ALA A 48 -3.31 17.41 -15.02
CA ALA A 48 -4.64 16.97 -14.62
C ALA A 48 -4.66 15.48 -14.21
N MET A 49 -4.00 14.61 -14.99
CA MET A 49 -3.85 13.19 -14.63
C MET A 49 -3.07 13.01 -13.32
N GLY A 50 -2.02 13.81 -13.10
CA GLY A 50 -1.25 13.83 -11.86
C GLY A 50 -2.13 14.13 -10.64
N PHE A 51 -3.00 15.14 -10.73
CA PHE A 51 -3.95 15.47 -9.68
C PHE A 51 -4.95 14.34 -9.40
N VAL A 52 -5.54 13.76 -10.45
CA VAL A 52 -6.48 12.63 -10.31
C VAL A 52 -5.80 11.44 -9.66
N ASN A 53 -4.58 11.10 -10.09
CA ASN A 53 -3.82 9.99 -9.53
C ASN A 53 -3.41 10.26 -8.08
N ALA A 54 -2.95 11.48 -7.75
CA ALA A 54 -2.61 11.85 -6.39
C ALA A 54 -3.82 11.76 -5.46
N PHE A 55 -4.96 12.31 -5.87
CA PHE A 55 -6.20 12.25 -5.09
C PHE A 55 -6.69 10.81 -4.92
N GLY A 56 -6.69 10.02 -5.99
CA GLY A 56 -7.03 8.60 -5.95
C GLY A 56 -6.10 7.80 -5.04
N ALA A 57 -4.79 8.07 -5.09
CA ALA A 57 -3.80 7.43 -4.23
C ALA A 57 -4.03 7.77 -2.76
N VAL A 58 -4.29 9.03 -2.42
CA VAL A 58 -4.59 9.47 -1.04
C VAL A 58 -5.86 8.78 -0.54
N LEU A 59 -6.95 8.79 -1.32
CA LEU A 59 -8.20 8.12 -0.92
C LEU A 59 -8.01 6.61 -0.73
N ARG A 60 -7.27 5.96 -1.64
CA ARG A 60 -6.94 4.55 -1.52
C ARG A 60 -6.14 4.30 -0.24
N GLN A 61 -5.11 5.10 0.04
CA GLN A 61 -4.28 4.95 1.24
C GLN A 61 -5.06 5.18 2.53
N LEU A 62 -5.95 6.18 2.59
CA LEU A 62 -6.83 6.42 3.73
C LEU A 62 -7.81 5.25 3.94
N SER A 63 -8.39 4.75 2.86
CA SER A 63 -9.32 3.61 2.91
C SER A 63 -8.61 2.35 3.44
N PHE A 64 -7.40 2.07 2.96
CA PHE A 64 -6.57 0.97 3.46
C PHE A 64 -6.21 1.19 4.93
N ALA A 65 -5.82 2.39 5.35
CA ALA A 65 -5.52 2.68 6.75
C ALA A 65 -6.69 2.35 7.69
N ILE A 66 -7.91 2.75 7.32
CA ILE A 66 -9.13 2.47 8.10
C ILE A 66 -9.41 0.96 8.15
N VAL A 67 -9.30 0.26 7.03
CA VAL A 67 -9.53 -1.20 6.96
C VAL A 67 -8.52 -1.94 7.83
N THR A 68 -7.25 -1.56 7.73
CA THR A 68 -6.16 -2.16 8.48
C THR A 68 -6.31 -1.91 9.99
N GLU A 69 -6.71 -0.72 10.41
CA GLU A 69 -6.97 -0.41 11.82
C GLU A 69 -8.08 -1.32 12.39
N ARG A 70 -9.20 -1.46 11.66
CA ARG A 70 -10.29 -2.36 12.05
C ARG A 70 -9.86 -3.81 12.13
N LEU A 71 -9.02 -4.26 11.18
CA LEU A 71 -8.48 -5.62 11.17
C LEU A 71 -7.60 -5.85 12.41
N VAL A 72 -6.70 -4.93 12.72
CA VAL A 72 -5.83 -5.01 13.90
C VAL A 72 -6.64 -5.05 15.20
N MET A 73 -7.67 -4.22 15.33
CA MET A 73 -8.54 -4.23 16.51
C MET A 73 -9.25 -5.57 16.71
N ARG A 74 -9.73 -6.19 15.63
CA ARG A 74 -10.37 -7.53 15.70
C ARG A 74 -9.37 -8.61 16.11
N VAL A 75 -8.16 -8.60 15.54
CA VAL A 75 -7.09 -9.55 15.89
C VAL A 75 -6.71 -9.39 17.36
N ARG A 76 -6.50 -8.16 17.83
CA ARG A 76 -6.20 -7.88 19.24
C ARG A 76 -7.27 -8.41 20.18
N ALA A 77 -8.54 -8.16 19.88
CA ALA A 77 -9.65 -8.65 20.70
C ALA A 77 -9.74 -10.18 20.72
N ALA A 78 -9.56 -10.85 19.57
CA ALA A 78 -9.60 -12.31 19.47
C ALA A 78 -8.46 -12.96 20.26
N VAL A 79 -7.24 -12.42 20.15
CA VAL A 79 -6.06 -12.94 20.86
C VAL A 79 -6.17 -12.67 22.36
N PHE A 80 -6.59 -11.48 22.78
CA PHE A 80 -6.80 -11.19 24.20
C PHE A 80 -7.82 -12.15 24.83
N ARG A 81 -8.92 -12.43 24.12
CA ARG A 81 -9.91 -13.43 24.56
C ARG A 81 -9.34 -14.84 24.65
N SER A 82 -8.43 -15.21 23.74
CA SER A 82 -7.73 -16.50 23.78
C SER A 82 -6.81 -16.61 24.99
N ILE A 83 -6.04 -15.55 25.28
CA ILE A 83 -5.14 -15.48 26.44
C ILE A 83 -5.93 -15.64 27.75
N LEU A 84 -7.04 -14.93 27.93
CA LEU A 84 -7.87 -15.03 29.14
C LEU A 84 -8.50 -16.42 29.37
N ARG A 85 -8.55 -17.27 28.35
CA ARG A 85 -9.10 -18.63 28.45
C ARG A 85 -8.05 -19.69 28.76
N GLN A 86 -6.76 -19.33 28.83
CA GLN A 86 -5.70 -20.28 29.18
C GLN A 86 -5.60 -20.50 30.69
N HIS A 87 -5.19 -21.71 31.05
CA HIS A 87 -5.03 -22.12 32.45
C HIS A 87 -3.75 -21.53 33.05
N VAL A 88 -3.71 -21.32 34.37
CA VAL A 88 -2.56 -20.70 35.06
C VAL A 88 -1.25 -21.44 34.78
N GLY A 89 -1.26 -22.78 34.79
CA GLY A 89 -0.07 -23.59 34.48
C GLY A 89 0.47 -23.45 33.04
N TRP A 90 -0.31 -22.89 32.10
CA TRP A 90 0.13 -22.60 30.75
C TRP A 90 1.05 -21.38 30.70
N PHE A 91 0.76 -20.37 31.53
CA PHE A 91 1.55 -19.15 31.64
C PHE A 91 2.92 -19.40 32.28
N ASP A 92 3.01 -20.38 33.18
CA ASP A 92 4.24 -20.75 33.88
C ASP A 92 5.10 -21.76 33.09
N ALA A 93 4.55 -22.37 32.03
CA ALA A 93 5.22 -23.43 31.28
C ALA A 93 6.45 -22.96 30.49
N SER A 94 6.54 -21.66 30.15
CA SER A 94 7.67 -21.08 29.39
C SER A 94 7.71 -19.56 29.55
N SER A 95 8.90 -18.95 29.56
CA SER A 95 9.07 -17.48 29.61
C SER A 95 8.31 -16.75 28.49
N ASP A 96 8.14 -17.40 27.34
CA ASP A 96 7.43 -16.90 26.16
C ASP A 96 5.90 -16.94 26.30
N HIS A 97 5.36 -17.67 27.27
CA HIS A 97 3.92 -17.78 27.53
C HIS A 97 3.44 -16.78 28.59
N THR A 98 4.34 -15.96 29.14
CA THR A 98 3.98 -14.87 30.05
C THR A 98 3.04 -13.89 29.34
N ALA A 99 2.04 -13.36 30.05
CA ALA A 99 1.09 -12.39 29.50
C ALA A 99 1.79 -11.18 28.83
N GLY A 100 2.90 -10.69 29.39
CA GLY A 100 3.69 -9.61 28.81
C GLY A 100 4.40 -9.99 27.49
N ALA A 101 4.94 -11.21 27.40
CA ALA A 101 5.59 -11.70 26.18
C ALA A 101 4.57 -11.88 25.04
N LEU A 102 3.38 -12.40 25.34
CA LEU A 102 2.29 -12.57 24.38
C LEU A 102 1.72 -11.25 23.86
N VAL A 103 1.56 -10.24 24.74
CA VAL A 103 1.11 -8.90 24.35
C VAL A 103 2.14 -8.21 23.45
N ASN A 104 3.43 -8.38 23.75
CA ASN A 104 4.50 -7.85 22.92
C ASN A 104 4.53 -8.52 21.53
N ARG A 105 4.41 -9.85 21.48
CA ARG A 105 4.35 -10.63 20.24
C ARG A 105 3.15 -10.25 19.38
N LEU A 106 1.97 -10.13 20.00
CA LEU A 106 0.74 -9.67 19.34
C LEU A 106 0.89 -8.26 18.76
N SER A 107 1.57 -7.36 19.47
CA SER A 107 1.81 -6.00 19.00
C SER A 107 2.74 -5.97 17.79
N ASN A 108 3.78 -6.80 17.79
CA ASN A 108 4.67 -6.99 16.64
C ASN A 108 3.93 -7.62 15.45
N ASP A 109 3.12 -8.66 15.66
CA ASP A 109 2.34 -9.29 14.59
C ASP A 109 1.31 -8.31 13.99
N CYS A 110 0.68 -7.47 14.82
CA CYS A 110 -0.22 -6.41 14.34
C CYS A 110 0.51 -5.35 13.52
N PHE A 111 1.73 -4.98 13.92
CA PHE A 111 2.58 -4.04 13.19
C PHE A 111 3.01 -4.63 11.83
N LEU A 112 3.38 -5.92 11.81
CA LEU A 112 3.70 -6.64 10.58
C LEU A 112 2.48 -6.75 9.66
N LEU A 113 1.29 -7.05 10.20
CA LEU A 113 0.05 -7.06 9.41
C LEU A 113 -0.28 -5.68 8.85
N GLN A 114 -0.04 -4.60 9.62
CA GLN A 114 -0.16 -3.22 9.14
C GLN A 114 0.81 -2.93 7.99
N ALA A 115 2.06 -3.37 8.09
CA ALA A 115 3.07 -3.20 7.05
C ALA A 115 2.77 -4.02 5.79
N LEU A 116 2.30 -5.25 5.95
CA LEU A 116 1.95 -6.16 4.84
C LEU A 116 0.69 -5.70 4.10
N THR A 117 -0.28 -5.11 4.80
CA THR A 117 -1.51 -4.59 4.19
C THR A 117 -1.34 -3.19 3.60
N GLY A 118 -0.37 -2.40 4.09
CA GLY A 118 -0.08 -1.05 3.61
C GLY A 118 1.19 -1.00 2.76
N GLU A 119 1.10 -1.37 1.47
CA GLU A 119 2.08 -1.15 0.36
C GLU A 119 3.59 -1.42 0.65
N ARG A 120 3.97 -1.90 1.84
CA ARG A 120 5.35 -2.06 2.34
C ARG A 120 5.70 -3.52 2.61
N ALA A 121 5.21 -4.42 1.76
CA ALA A 121 5.63 -5.81 1.76
C ALA A 121 7.16 -6.05 1.65
N PRO A 122 7.99 -5.20 0.98
CA PRO A 122 9.41 -5.53 0.79
C PRO A 122 10.34 -5.27 1.98
N ILE A 123 9.95 -4.48 2.98
CA ILE A 123 10.86 -4.04 4.06
C ILE A 123 10.82 -4.98 5.28
N ALA A 124 9.81 -5.87 5.36
CA ALA A 124 9.67 -6.81 6.47
C ALA A 124 10.43 -8.14 6.29
N LEU A 125 11.15 -8.32 5.18
CA LEU A 125 11.87 -9.56 4.85
C LEU A 125 13.40 -9.38 4.70
N SER A 126 13.96 -8.22 5.05
CA SER A 126 15.42 -8.11 5.18
C SER A 126 15.85 -8.82 6.47
N PRO A 127 16.75 -9.83 6.39
CA PRO A 127 17.19 -10.60 7.55
C PRO A 127 17.93 -9.76 8.59
#